data_AF-N1SBX6-F1
#
_entry.id   AF-N1SBX6-F1
#
_cell.length_a   1.000
_cell.length_b   1.000
_cell.length_c   1.000
_cell.angle_alpha   90.00
_cell.angle_beta   90.00
_cell.angle_gamma   90.00
#
_symmetry.space_group_name_H-M   'P 1'
#
loop_
_entity.id
_entity.type
_entity.pdbx_description
1 polymer ?
#
loop_
_entity_poly.entity_id
_entity_poly.type
_entity_poly.pdbx_seq_one_letter_code
_entity_poly.pdbx_strand_id
1 'polypeptide(L)'
;MSSNRHQGQSKSVRHGANPTQPQTTRIDFAMLARLISLEKMFLHQCATAESLLSRQKVVVDRLRSLVAEAREEPSNRQSDRDIVDIVGEYRQDLKKFEGCLKSMRELSGEAEDIAREQENVLVKIAKEQIRQQEGKAIEDN
;
A
#
# COMPACT_ATOMS: atom_id res chain seq x y z
N MET A 1 -19.14 -57.97 18.29
CA MET A 1 -18.73 -57.13 17.15
C MET A 1 -19.23 -55.72 17.38
N SER A 2 -18.30 -54.78 17.38
CA SER A 2 -18.47 -53.35 17.64
C SER A 2 -19.33 -52.66 16.59
N SER A 3 -20.05 -51.58 16.96
CA SER A 3 -19.75 -50.23 16.46
C SER A 3 -20.79 -49.20 16.93
N ASN A 4 -20.36 -48.29 17.81
CA ASN A 4 -21.01 -47.01 18.11
C ASN A 4 -20.69 -46.02 16.98
N ARG A 5 -21.67 -45.28 16.47
CA ARG A 5 -21.43 -44.05 15.69
C ARG A 5 -22.21 -42.89 16.28
N HIS A 6 -21.49 -42.01 16.98
CA HIS A 6 -21.92 -40.64 17.24
C HIS A 6 -21.70 -39.79 15.99
N GLN A 7 -22.75 -39.09 15.56
CA GLN A 7 -22.69 -38.05 14.53
C GLN A 7 -22.12 -36.78 15.16
N GLY A 8 -20.93 -36.40 14.69
CA GLY A 8 -20.25 -35.17 15.09
C GLY A 8 -20.91 -33.93 14.48
N GLN A 9 -21.23 -32.98 15.35
CA GLN A 9 -21.50 -31.59 14.98
C GLN A 9 -20.18 -30.93 14.57
N SER A 10 -20.05 -30.53 13.31
CA SER A 10 -18.95 -29.69 12.83
C SER A 10 -19.14 -28.26 13.32
N LYS A 11 -18.61 -27.94 14.51
CA LYS A 11 -18.46 -26.56 14.98
C LYS A 11 -17.18 -25.95 14.40
N SER A 12 -17.41 -24.90 13.61
CA SER A 12 -16.50 -23.83 13.20
C SER A 12 -15.27 -23.68 14.10
N VAL A 13 -14.10 -24.03 13.57
CA VAL A 13 -12.80 -23.70 14.17
C VAL A 13 -12.48 -22.27 13.78
N ARG A 14 -12.84 -21.32 14.65
CA ARG A 14 -12.20 -20.01 14.67
C ARG A 14 -10.74 -20.26 15.04
N HIS A 15 -9.81 -19.87 14.16
CA HIS A 15 -8.38 -19.87 14.45
C HIS A 15 -8.09 -18.89 15.59
N GLY A 16 -8.21 -19.37 16.83
CA GLY A 16 -7.69 -18.70 18.01
C GLY A 16 -6.17 -18.77 18.00
N ALA A 17 -5.53 -17.62 18.18
CA ALA A 17 -4.08 -17.51 18.32
C ALA A 17 -3.56 -18.49 19.40
N ASN A 18 -2.59 -19.32 19.03
CA ASN A 18 -2.03 -20.34 19.91
C ASN A 18 -1.24 -19.66 21.07
N PRO A 19 -1.66 -19.79 22.33
CA PRO A 19 -1.13 -19.02 23.46
C PRO A 19 0.38 -19.23 23.74
N THR A 20 0.98 -20.31 23.25
CA THR A 20 2.41 -20.67 23.44
C THR A 20 3.40 -20.02 22.48
N GLN A 21 2.95 -19.26 21.48
CA GLN A 21 3.86 -18.61 20.54
C GLN A 21 4.58 -17.42 21.21
N PRO A 22 5.92 -17.31 21.08
CA PRO A 22 6.68 -16.19 21.64
C PRO A 22 6.09 -14.85 21.19
N GLN A 23 5.97 -13.89 22.12
CA GLN A 23 5.41 -12.56 21.81
C GLN A 23 6.16 -11.88 20.66
N THR A 24 7.47 -12.09 20.55
CA THR A 24 8.32 -11.61 19.46
C THR A 24 7.84 -12.09 18.09
N THR A 25 7.54 -13.39 17.95
CA THR A 25 7.03 -13.96 16.70
C THR A 25 5.69 -13.36 16.31
N ARG A 26 4.78 -13.09 17.27
CA ARG A 26 3.48 -12.47 16.96
C ARG A 26 3.60 -11.03 16.48
N ILE A 27 4.52 -10.26 17.07
CA ILE A 27 4.76 -8.86 16.68
C ILE A 27 5.36 -8.82 15.26
N ASP A 28 6.31 -9.70 14.94
CA ASP A 28 6.91 -9.79 13.59
C ASP A 28 5.87 -10.13 12.52
N PHE A 29 4.97 -11.08 12.78
CA PHE A 29 3.88 -11.41 11.86
C PHE A 29 2.91 -10.24 11.61
N ALA A 30 2.59 -9.46 12.66
CA ALA A 30 1.72 -8.31 12.52
C ALA A 30 2.37 -7.17 11.73
N MET A 31 3.66 -6.89 11.97
CA MET A 31 4.42 -5.90 11.21
C MET A 31 4.56 -6.31 9.73
N LEU A 32 4.85 -7.59 9.46
CA LEU A 32 4.92 -8.11 8.09
C LEU A 32 3.58 -7.98 7.36
N ALA A 33 2.47 -8.32 8.01
CA ALA A 33 1.14 -8.17 7.42
C ALA A 33 0.81 -6.70 7.09
N ARG A 34 1.19 -5.76 7.96
CA ARG A 34 1.05 -4.32 7.71
C ARG A 34 1.90 -3.88 6.52
N LEU A 35 3.17 -4.29 6.43
CA LEU A 35 4.04 -3.96 5.29
C LEU A 35 3.50 -4.47 3.95
N ILE A 36 3.02 -5.71 3.91
CA ILE A 36 2.39 -6.28 2.70
C ILE A 36 1.15 -5.47 2.30
N SER A 37 0.36 -5.01 3.28
CA SER A 37 -0.79 -4.16 3.00
C SER A 37 -0.38 -2.79 2.45
N LEU A 38 0.64 -2.16 3.03
CA LEU A 38 1.18 -0.89 2.56
C LEU A 38 1.72 -0.99 1.15
N GLU A 39 2.47 -2.05 0.84
CA GLU A 39 3.00 -2.33 -0.50
C GLU A 39 1.87 -2.39 -1.53
N LYS A 40 0.81 -3.16 -1.25
CA LYS A 40 -0.35 -3.27 -2.14
C LYS A 40 -1.03 -1.91 -2.38
N MET A 41 -1.21 -1.12 -1.32
CA MET A 41 -1.80 0.21 -1.43
C MET A 41 -0.90 1.15 -2.23
N PHE A 42 0.41 1.10 -2.01
CA PHE A 42 1.39 1.92 -2.73
C PHE A 42 1.39 1.59 -4.21
N LEU A 43 1.47 0.31 -4.58
CA LEU A 43 1.40 -0.14 -5.97
C LEU A 43 0.09 0.26 -6.65
N HIS A 44 -1.03 0.21 -5.93
CA HIS A 44 -2.32 0.68 -6.45
C HIS A 44 -2.30 2.19 -6.75
N GLN A 45 -1.69 3.00 -5.87
CA GLN A 45 -1.53 4.44 -6.11
C GLN A 45 -0.60 4.72 -7.29
N CYS A 46 0.49 3.96 -7.46
CA CYS A 46 1.36 4.06 -8.63
C CYS A 46 0.60 3.77 -9.91
N ALA A 47 -0.14 2.66 -9.99
CA ALA A 47 -0.92 2.31 -11.17
C ALA A 47 -1.99 3.37 -11.50
N THR A 48 -2.64 3.93 -10.47
CA THR A 48 -3.61 5.03 -10.65
C THR A 48 -2.92 6.28 -11.19
N ALA A 49 -1.75 6.64 -10.66
CA ALA A 49 -0.97 7.79 -11.10
C ALA A 49 -0.51 7.64 -12.57
N GLU A 50 -0.04 6.45 -12.97
CA GLU A 50 0.35 6.13 -14.35
C GLU A 50 -0.83 6.24 -15.33
N SER A 51 -2.01 5.76 -14.92
CA SER A 51 -3.24 5.89 -15.71
C SER A 51 -3.63 7.36 -15.91
N LEU A 52 -3.57 8.17 -14.84
CA LEU A 52 -3.87 9.61 -14.92
C LEU A 52 -2.87 10.36 -15.81
N LEU A 53 -1.57 10.05 -15.68
CA LEU A 53 -0.53 10.63 -16.53
C LEU A 53 -0.75 10.29 -18.01
N SER A 54 -1.15 9.04 -18.30
CA SER A 54 -1.46 8.61 -19.66
C SER A 54 -2.65 9.38 -20.23
N ARG A 55 -3.72 9.57 -19.45
CA ARG A 55 -4.90 10.38 -19.85
C ARG A 55 -4.53 11.84 -20.08
N GLN A 56 -3.73 12.43 -19.20
CA GLN A 56 -3.25 13.81 -19.37
C GLN A 56 -2.45 13.99 -20.65
N LYS A 57 -1.59 13.02 -21.01
CA LYS A 57 -0.85 13.06 -22.27
C LYS A 57 -1.79 13.09 -23.48
N VAL A 58 -2.82 12.25 -23.49
CA VAL A 58 -3.84 12.24 -24.56
C VAL A 58 -4.56 13.59 -24.64
N VAL A 59 -4.91 14.19 -23.51
CA VAL A 59 -5.56 15.51 -23.47
C VAL A 59 -4.64 16.60 -24.03
N VAL A 60 -3.36 16.60 -23.64
CA VAL A 60 -2.37 17.56 -24.16
C VAL A 60 -2.14 17.38 -25.66
N ASP A 61 -2.04 16.15 -26.13
CA ASP A 61 -1.87 15.86 -27.55
C ASP A 61 -3.11 16.31 -28.35
N ARG A 62 -4.32 16.11 -27.82
CA ARG A 62 -5.56 16.64 -28.41
C ARG A 62 -5.55 18.17 -28.47
N LEU A 63 -5.18 18.86 -27.40
CA LEU A 63 -5.06 20.33 -27.41
C LEU A 63 -4.03 20.80 -28.43
N ARG A 64 -2.91 20.09 -28.59
CA ARG A 64 -1.89 20.42 -29.59
C ARG A 64 -2.44 20.28 -31.02
N SER A 65 -3.16 19.20 -31.30
CA SER A 65 -3.80 18.99 -32.61
C SER A 65 -4.81 20.10 -32.91
N LEU A 66 -5.68 20.45 -31.96
CA LEU A 66 -6.65 21.54 -32.12
C LEU A 66 -5.98 22.88 -32.41
N VAL A 67 -4.84 23.17 -31.79
CA VAL A 67 -4.07 24.39 -32.09
C VAL A 67 -3.48 24.36 -33.50
N ALA A 68 -3.04 23.20 -33.99
CA ALA A 68 -2.53 23.05 -35.35
C ALA A 68 -3.65 23.21 -36.39
N GLU A 69 -4.78 22.51 -36.21
CA GLU A 69 -5.97 22.60 -37.07
C GLU A 69 -6.48 24.05 -37.17
N ALA A 70 -6.55 24.76 -36.04
CA ALA A 70 -6.94 26.16 -36.01
C ALA A 70 -5.99 27.10 -36.77
N ARG A 71 -4.72 26.73 -36.94
CA ARG A 71 -3.73 27.51 -37.71
C ARG A 71 -3.84 27.25 -39.20
N GLU A 72 -4.15 26.02 -39.59
CA GLU A 72 -4.29 25.62 -41.00
C GLU A 72 -5.66 26.02 -41.58
N GLU A 73 -6.75 25.81 -40.83
CA GLU A 73 -8.11 26.18 -41.20
C GLU A 73 -8.83 26.91 -40.06
N PRO A 74 -8.69 28.25 -39.98
CA PRO A 74 -9.33 29.06 -38.94
C PRO A 74 -10.87 28.93 -38.91
N SER A 75 -11.48 28.57 -40.04
CA SER A 75 -12.92 28.32 -40.19
C SER A 75 -13.39 26.99 -39.59
N ASN A 76 -12.48 26.04 -39.34
CA ASN A 76 -12.77 24.72 -38.76
C ASN A 76 -12.40 24.67 -37.27
N ARG A 77 -12.31 25.84 -36.62
CA ARG A 77 -11.94 25.94 -35.20
C ARG A 77 -13.01 25.31 -34.32
N GLN A 78 -12.57 24.42 -33.43
CA GLN A 78 -13.36 23.93 -32.32
C GLN A 78 -13.87 25.10 -31.46
N SER A 79 -15.06 24.96 -30.86
CA SER A 79 -15.63 26.03 -30.03
C SER A 79 -14.77 26.28 -28.78
N ASP A 80 -14.72 27.53 -28.32
CA ASP A 80 -14.01 27.89 -27.07
C ASP A 80 -14.52 27.07 -25.88
N ARG A 81 -15.80 26.67 -25.91
CA ARG A 81 -16.41 25.80 -24.90
C ARG A 81 -15.78 24.41 -24.87
N ASP A 82 -15.58 23.79 -26.03
CA ASP A 82 -14.94 22.47 -26.11
C ASP A 82 -13.49 22.51 -25.60
N ILE A 83 -12.78 23.61 -25.88
CA ILE A 83 -11.40 23.81 -25.38
C ILE A 83 -11.41 23.94 -23.86
N VAL A 84 -12.34 24.72 -23.30
CA VAL A 84 -12.51 24.86 -21.85
C VAL A 84 -12.84 23.52 -21.19
N ASP A 85 -13.70 22.71 -21.82
CA ASP A 85 -14.07 21.38 -21.32
C ASP A 85 -12.85 20.45 -21.30
N ILE A 86 -12.05 20.42 -22.38
CA ILE A 86 -10.81 19.63 -22.45
C ILE A 86 -9.78 20.07 -21.39
N VAL A 87 -9.59 21.37 -21.21
CA VAL A 87 -8.73 21.91 -20.15
C VAL A 87 -9.28 21.57 -18.76
N GLY A 88 -10.60 21.56 -18.59
CA GLY A 88 -11.28 21.14 -17.38
C GLY A 88 -10.95 19.68 -17.01
N GLU A 89 -11.03 18.78 -17.99
CA GLU A 89 -10.65 17.36 -17.81
C GLU A 89 -9.19 17.24 -17.37
N TYR A 90 -8.26 17.94 -18.04
CA TYR A 90 -6.85 17.97 -17.67
C TYR A 90 -6.63 18.39 -16.21
N ARG A 91 -7.27 19.49 -15.79
CA ARG A 91 -7.15 20.01 -14.42
C ARG A 91 -7.73 19.05 -13.38
N GLN A 92 -8.82 18.37 -13.70
CA GLN A 92 -9.40 17.37 -12.81
C GLN A 92 -8.45 16.18 -12.62
N ASP A 93 -7.83 15.71 -13.71
CA ASP A 93 -6.85 14.63 -13.64
C ASP A 93 -5.59 15.05 -12.89
N LEU A 94 -5.14 16.29 -13.06
CA LEU A 94 -4.01 16.85 -12.30
C LEU A 94 -4.29 16.84 -10.79
N LYS A 95 -5.47 17.29 -10.37
CA LYS A 95 -5.87 17.26 -8.97
C LYS A 95 -5.91 15.83 -8.41
N LYS A 96 -6.37 14.85 -9.20
CA LYS A 96 -6.35 13.43 -8.80
C LYS A 96 -4.91 12.92 -8.68
N PHE A 97 -4.05 13.28 -9.61
CA PHE A 97 -2.65 12.87 -9.63
C PHE A 97 -1.88 13.41 -8.40
N GLU A 98 -2.10 14.68 -8.05
CA GLU A 98 -1.61 15.27 -6.80
C GLU A 98 -2.09 14.50 -5.56
N GLY A 99 -3.36 14.05 -5.57
CA GLY A 99 -3.91 13.19 -4.52
C GLY A 99 -3.20 11.84 -4.41
N CYS A 100 -2.89 11.19 -5.53
CA CYS A 100 -2.10 9.96 -5.56
C CYS A 100 -0.69 10.18 -5.00
N LEU A 101 -0.02 11.27 -5.38
CA LEU A 101 1.31 11.62 -4.85
C LEU A 101 1.30 11.87 -3.34
N LYS A 102 0.27 12.55 -2.84
CA LYS A 102 0.09 12.76 -1.40
C LYS A 102 -0.10 11.43 -0.66
N SER A 103 -0.97 10.57 -1.19
CA SER A 103 -1.24 9.24 -0.59
C SER A 103 0.01 8.36 -0.60
N MET A 104 0.79 8.36 -1.69
CA MET A 104 2.06 7.63 -1.75
C MET A 104 3.06 8.12 -0.70
N ARG A 105 3.14 9.44 -0.47
CA ARG A 105 4.01 10.01 0.57
C ARG A 105 3.60 9.58 1.97
N GLU A 106 2.31 9.57 2.27
CA GLU A 106 1.76 9.10 3.55
C GLU A 106 2.10 7.61 3.77
N LEU A 107 1.86 6.77 2.76
CA LEU A 107 2.19 5.34 2.80
C LEU A 107 3.69 5.08 3.00
N SER A 108 4.56 5.88 2.36
CA SER A 108 6.01 5.79 2.59
C SER A 108 6.38 6.15 4.03
N GLY A 109 5.75 7.18 4.60
CA GLY A 109 5.94 7.54 6.01
C GLY A 109 5.53 6.42 6.97
N GLU A 110 4.38 5.78 6.71
CA GLU A 110 3.94 4.62 7.49
C GLU A 110 4.91 3.43 7.39
N ALA A 111 5.50 3.20 6.21
CA ALA A 111 6.50 2.15 6.04
C ALA A 111 7.79 2.46 6.83
N GLU A 112 8.23 3.72 6.85
CA GLU A 112 9.35 4.15 7.69
C GLU A 112 9.08 3.99 9.18
N ASP A 113 7.86 4.30 9.64
CA ASP A 113 7.45 4.07 11.03
C ASP A 113 7.52 2.59 11.41
N ILE A 114 7.06 1.70 10.53
CA ILE A 114 7.16 0.26 10.77
C ILE A 114 8.64 -0.18 10.80
N ALA A 115 9.48 0.35 9.92
CA ALA A 115 10.91 0.04 9.93
C ALA A 115 11.57 0.44 11.27
N ARG A 116 11.23 1.62 11.81
CA ARG A 116 11.67 2.05 13.16
C ARG A 116 11.12 1.16 14.26
N GLU A 117 9.87 0.72 14.15
CA GLU A 117 9.26 -0.23 15.10
C GLU A 117 10.01 -1.57 15.11
N GLN A 118 10.33 -2.09 13.92
CA GLN A 118 11.10 -3.33 13.74
C GLN A 118 12.51 -3.22 14.34
N GLU A 119 13.23 -2.13 14.08
CA GLU A 119 14.55 -1.89 14.65
C GLU A 119 14.52 -1.92 16.19
N ASN A 120 13.54 -1.23 16.79
CA ASN A 120 13.36 -1.23 18.24
C ASN A 120 13.07 -2.61 18.82
N VAL A 121 12.29 -3.44 18.12
CA VAL A 121 12.01 -4.82 18.52
C VAL A 121 13.29 -5.66 18.46
N LEU A 122 14.08 -5.54 17.38
CA LEU A 122 15.35 -6.25 17.24
C LEU A 122 16.35 -5.89 18.35
N VAL A 123 16.46 -4.60 18.70
CA VAL A 123 17.31 -4.14 19.82
C VAL A 123 16.86 -4.75 21.14
N LYS A 124 15.55 -4.82 21.42
CA LYS A 124 15.02 -5.44 22.64
C LYS A 124 15.31 -6.95 22.68
N ILE A 125 15.18 -7.64 21.55
CA ILE A 125 15.51 -9.07 21.44
C ILE A 125 16.99 -9.29 21.72
N ALA A 126 17.88 -8.51 21.11
CA ALA A 126 19.32 -8.64 21.32
C ALA A 126 19.70 -8.43 22.80
N LYS A 127 19.14 -7.41 23.46
CA LYS A 127 19.37 -7.17 24.90
C LYS A 127 18.91 -8.33 25.77
N GLU A 128 17.73 -8.88 25.48
CA GLU A 128 17.19 -10.01 26.24
C GLU A 128 18.00 -11.29 26.01
N GLN A 129 18.49 -11.53 24.80
CA GLN A 129 19.37 -12.67 24.50
C GLN A 129 20.70 -12.59 25.27
N ILE A 130 21.31 -11.40 25.35
CA ILE A 130 22.52 -11.16 26.15
C ILE A 130 22.25 -11.47 27.62
N ARG A 131 21.16 -10.94 28.19
CA ARG A 131 20.77 -11.20 29.59
C ARG A 131 20.58 -12.68 29.89
N GLN A 132 19.99 -13.44 28.97
CA GLN A 132 19.79 -14.88 29.12
C GLN A 132 21.10 -15.67 29.03
N GLN A 133 22.07 -15.22 28.22
CA GLN A 133 23.40 -15.84 28.15
C GLN A 133 24.20 -15.58 29.44
N GLU A 134 24.15 -14.36 29.96
CA GLU A 134 24.80 -13.98 31.23
C GLU A 134 24.20 -14.73 32.43
N GLY A 135 22.87 -14.89 32.48
CA GLY A 135 22.20 -15.66 33.53
C GLY A 135 22.56 -17.15 33.54
N LYS A 136 22.65 -17.78 32.37
CA LYS A 136 23.07 -19.19 32.26
C LYS A 136 24.52 -19.42 32.67
N ALA A 137 25.42 -18.49 32.35
CA ALA A 137 26.82 -18.58 32.75
C ALA A 137 27.03 -18.51 34.28
N ILE A 138 26.05 -18.01 35.03
CA ILE A 138 26.06 -17.97 36.50
C ILE A 138 25.45 -19.25 37.10
N GLU A 139 24.47 -19.87 36.45
CA GLU A 139 23.87 -21.14 36.91
C GLU A 139 24.75 -22.37 36.63
N ASP A 140 25.65 -22.29 35.64
CA ASP A 140 26.58 -23.37 35.26
C ASP A 140 27.93 -23.36 36.05
N ASN A 141 28.10 -22.48 37.04
CA ASN A 141 29.30 -22.31 37.90
C ASN A 141 29.00 -22.60 39.37
#